data_AF-A0A8H6XI14-F1
#
_entry.id   AF-A0A8H6XI14-F1
#
_cell.length_a   1.000
_cell.length_b   1.000
_cell.length_c   1.000
_cell.angle_alpha   90.00
_cell.angle_beta   90.00
_cell.angle_gamma   90.00
#
_symmetry.space_group_name_H-M   'P 1'
#
loop_
_entity.id
_entity.type
_entity.pdbx_description
1 polymer ?
#
loop_
_entity_poly.entity_id
_entity_poly.type
_entity_poly.pdbx_seq_one_letter_code
_entity_poly.pdbx_strand_id
1 'polypeptide(L)'
;MDLGQELESGTRGRQSAKGSVSHRLATIMYWALGRRTSTSKTVPEPAVSQPEKPDPEEVYYSNAENEEACTKIWSIYVGEAERYDAALVESWKADMEGMLIFSGLFSASLTAFLIESYKVLQPDSGDLTVAGITLLSHQLAAIASNTTFVLPPSPTFTPSAGSLWCNALWFISLSLSLTCALLATLVEQWAREFLHKTEMRPSPLRRARLFSFLYFGLKRFRMHTIVDAIPFLLHASLILFFAGLVAFLVPVNRIMMYLMCIALFLFLILYAVLTILPVVRLDCPYRTPLSAPLWSILQSPFGFFTGSNSSPGQTMTEAIAGLALQDTKRRDQRALEWTLDSLTDDIELLPFAESIPDIIHGPNGFRRANDILFEGLLGTMEIRFMAVDALQATGQYGLCV
;
A
#
# COMPACT_ATOMS: atom_id res chain seq x y z
N MET A 1 43.04 -28.21 -28.30
CA MET A 1 43.96 -27.10 -27.98
C MET A 1 43.32 -25.72 -28.14
N ASP A 2 42.08 -25.58 -28.62
CA ASP A 2 41.46 -24.25 -28.86
C ASP A 2 40.78 -23.58 -27.65
N LEU A 3 40.11 -24.33 -26.76
CA LEU A 3 39.32 -23.73 -25.67
C LEU A 3 40.12 -22.90 -24.63
N GLY A 4 41.45 -23.01 -24.62
CA GLY A 4 42.31 -22.20 -23.73
C GLY A 4 42.48 -20.76 -24.22
N GLN A 5 42.61 -20.55 -25.53
CA GLN A 5 42.94 -19.23 -26.09
C GLN A 5 41.72 -18.29 -26.18
N GLU A 6 40.51 -18.80 -26.31
CA GLU A 6 39.30 -17.97 -26.24
C GLU A 6 39.02 -17.43 -24.83
N LEU A 7 39.27 -18.21 -23.78
CA LEU A 7 39.13 -17.76 -22.39
C LEU A 7 40.20 -16.73 -21.99
N GLU A 8 41.46 -16.91 -22.41
CA GLU A 8 42.52 -15.91 -22.20
C GLU A 8 42.30 -14.63 -23.01
N SER A 9 41.80 -14.70 -24.25
CA SER A 9 41.52 -13.50 -25.05
C SER A 9 40.31 -12.72 -24.53
N GLY A 10 39.25 -13.40 -24.10
CA GLY A 10 38.08 -12.78 -23.46
C GLY A 10 38.40 -12.11 -22.13
N THR A 11 39.25 -12.73 -21.29
CA THR A 11 39.69 -12.13 -20.02
C THR A 11 40.67 -10.97 -20.20
N ARG A 12 41.63 -11.09 -21.14
CA ARG A 12 42.55 -9.98 -21.49
C ARG A 12 41.80 -8.80 -22.13
N GLY A 13 40.74 -9.08 -22.91
CA GLY A 13 39.80 -8.07 -23.41
C GLY A 13 39.04 -7.35 -22.29
N ARG A 14 38.48 -8.10 -21.33
CA ARG A 14 37.81 -7.54 -20.13
C ARG A 14 38.74 -6.71 -19.24
N GLN A 15 40.00 -7.11 -19.09
CA GLN A 15 41.02 -6.33 -18.35
C GLN A 15 41.38 -5.02 -19.06
N SER A 16 41.60 -5.07 -20.37
CA SER A 16 41.86 -3.87 -21.19
C SER A 16 40.66 -2.89 -21.16
N ALA A 17 39.44 -3.41 -21.21
CA ALA A 17 38.21 -2.63 -21.08
C ALA A 17 38.08 -1.96 -19.70
N LYS A 18 38.33 -2.67 -18.59
CA LYS A 18 38.30 -2.09 -17.23
C LYS A 18 39.34 -0.98 -17.05
N GLY A 19 40.57 -1.19 -17.52
CA GLY A 19 41.60 -0.15 -17.52
C GLY A 19 41.20 1.08 -18.36
N SER A 20 40.58 0.85 -19.53
CA SER A 20 40.06 1.92 -20.40
C SER A 20 38.93 2.72 -19.76
N VAL A 21 37.99 2.06 -19.06
CA VAL A 21 36.88 2.72 -18.35
C VAL A 21 37.39 3.51 -17.15
N SER A 22 38.28 2.95 -16.33
CA SER A 22 38.93 3.66 -15.21
C SER A 22 39.68 4.91 -15.70
N HIS A 23 40.49 4.78 -16.76
CA HIS A 23 41.23 5.90 -17.34
C HIS A 23 40.30 6.95 -17.97
N ARG A 24 39.17 6.56 -18.56
CA ARG A 24 38.16 7.49 -19.11
C ARG A 24 37.42 8.24 -17.99
N LEU A 25 37.02 7.56 -16.92
CA LEU A 25 36.41 8.20 -15.74
C LEU A 25 37.36 9.22 -15.09
N ALA A 26 38.63 8.85 -14.91
CA ALA A 26 39.65 9.77 -14.42
C ALA A 26 39.85 10.98 -15.35
N THR A 27 39.81 10.77 -16.67
CA THR A 27 39.93 11.85 -17.67
C THR A 27 38.72 12.80 -17.65
N ILE A 28 37.51 12.26 -17.49
CA ILE A 28 36.26 13.05 -17.38
C ILE A 28 36.26 13.87 -16.08
N MET A 29 36.67 13.29 -14.95
CA MET A 29 36.81 14.03 -13.68
C MET A 29 37.88 15.13 -13.76
N TYR A 30 39.02 14.90 -14.43
CA TYR A 30 40.03 15.94 -14.65
C TYR A 30 39.53 17.08 -15.55
N TRP A 31 38.63 16.79 -16.50
CA TRP A 31 38.05 17.80 -17.40
C TRP A 31 36.97 18.65 -16.72
N ALA A 32 36.20 18.08 -15.80
CA ALA A 32 35.17 18.77 -15.02
C ALA A 32 35.73 19.86 -14.09
N LEU A 33 36.94 19.66 -13.56
CA LEU A 33 37.63 20.62 -12.66
C LEU A 33 38.28 21.82 -13.39
N GLY A 34 38.30 21.84 -14.73
CA GLY A 34 39.22 22.69 -15.51
C GLY A 34 38.68 24.00 -16.10
N ARG A 35 37.37 24.30 -16.05
CA ARG A 35 36.80 25.46 -16.78
C ARG A 35 36.60 26.71 -15.92
N ARG A 36 37.29 27.80 -16.25
CA ARG A 36 37.18 29.12 -15.61
C ARG A 36 37.03 30.23 -16.68
N THR A 37 36.00 31.07 -16.56
CA THR A 37 35.70 32.24 -17.44
C THR A 37 35.35 31.84 -18.90
N SER A 38 34.62 32.56 -19.75
CA SER A 38 33.81 33.80 -19.66
C SER A 38 32.82 33.78 -20.87
N THR A 39 31.77 34.60 -21.04
CA THR A 39 31.32 35.87 -20.41
C THR A 39 29.79 35.98 -20.55
N SER A 40 29.09 36.76 -19.72
CA SER A 40 27.70 37.19 -20.00
C SER A 40 27.70 38.43 -20.91
N LYS A 41 26.85 38.44 -21.95
CA LYS A 41 26.52 39.66 -22.71
C LYS A 41 25.08 40.06 -22.38
N THR A 42 24.93 41.17 -21.65
CA THR A 42 23.66 41.87 -21.46
C THR A 42 23.20 42.45 -22.79
N VAL A 43 22.02 42.04 -23.26
CA VAL A 43 21.30 42.69 -24.37
C VAL A 43 20.59 43.94 -23.81
N PRO A 44 20.66 45.12 -24.46
CA PRO A 44 19.91 46.29 -24.04
C PRO A 44 18.41 46.13 -24.35
N GLU A 45 17.58 46.52 -23.39
CA GLU A 45 16.13 46.63 -23.51
C GLU A 45 15.75 47.78 -24.48
N PRO A 46 14.94 47.54 -25.53
CA PRO A 46 14.40 48.61 -26.36
C PRO A 46 13.23 49.31 -25.66
N ALA A 47 13.10 50.62 -25.88
CA ALA A 47 12.12 51.46 -25.19
C ALA A 47 10.66 51.07 -25.52
N VAL A 48 9.80 51.14 -24.51
CA VAL A 48 8.35 50.92 -24.63
C VAL A 48 7.70 52.03 -25.47
N SER A 49 7.32 51.69 -26.71
CA SER A 49 6.33 52.44 -27.49
C SER A 49 4.91 51.99 -27.15
N GLN A 50 3.93 52.89 -27.34
CA GLN A 50 2.51 52.65 -27.02
C GLN A 50 1.89 51.53 -27.88
N PRO A 51 0.80 50.87 -27.41
CA PRO A 51 0.25 49.70 -28.08
C PRO A 51 -0.41 50.07 -29.41
N GLU A 52 0.30 49.79 -30.50
CA GLU A 52 -0.29 49.70 -31.83
C GLU A 52 -1.22 48.48 -31.90
N LYS A 53 -2.33 48.60 -32.64
CA LYS A 53 -3.36 47.56 -32.67
C LYS A 53 -2.87 46.43 -33.61
N PRO A 54 -2.68 45.20 -33.11
CA PRO A 54 -1.98 44.16 -33.88
C PRO A 54 -2.74 43.76 -35.14
N ASP A 55 -1.99 43.42 -36.18
CA ASP A 55 -2.54 43.11 -37.50
C ASP A 55 -3.40 41.83 -37.47
N PRO A 56 -4.46 41.73 -38.30
CA PRO A 56 -5.39 40.58 -38.24
C PRO A 56 -4.72 39.22 -38.45
N GLU A 57 -3.66 39.16 -39.26
CA GLU A 57 -2.88 37.95 -39.49
C GLU A 57 -2.00 37.60 -38.27
N GLU A 58 -1.33 38.59 -37.67
CA GLU A 58 -0.51 38.40 -36.46
C GLU A 58 -1.36 37.93 -35.27
N VAL A 59 -2.58 38.48 -35.12
CA VAL A 59 -3.58 38.00 -34.16
C VAL A 59 -4.01 36.56 -34.47
N TYR A 60 -4.13 36.17 -35.74
CA TYR A 60 -4.51 34.80 -36.12
C TYR A 60 -3.40 33.78 -35.79
N TYR A 61 -2.14 34.08 -36.14
CA TYR A 61 -1.00 33.24 -35.80
C TYR A 61 -0.78 33.14 -34.29
N SER A 62 -0.85 34.27 -33.57
CA SER A 62 -0.80 34.29 -32.10
C SER A 62 -1.90 33.42 -31.46
N ASN A 63 -3.13 33.48 -31.96
CA ASN A 63 -4.22 32.63 -31.45
C ASN A 63 -3.98 31.13 -31.73
N ALA A 64 -3.44 30.79 -32.90
CA ALA A 64 -3.12 29.40 -33.25
C ALA A 64 -1.97 28.84 -32.38
N GLU A 65 -0.89 29.60 -32.19
CA GLU A 65 0.21 29.23 -31.29
C GLU A 65 -0.24 29.09 -29.83
N ASN A 66 -1.11 29.99 -29.37
CA ASN A 66 -1.73 29.91 -28.04
C ASN A 66 -2.64 28.68 -27.89
N GLU A 67 -3.39 28.29 -28.93
CA GLU A 67 -4.23 27.09 -28.93
C GLU A 67 -3.40 25.79 -28.96
N GLU A 68 -2.28 25.77 -29.70
CA GLU A 68 -1.31 24.67 -29.67
C GLU A 68 -0.63 24.55 -28.30
N ALA A 69 -0.14 25.66 -27.75
CA ALA A 69 0.48 25.70 -26.41
C ALA A 69 -0.50 25.25 -25.32
N CYS A 70 -1.76 25.72 -25.36
CA CYS A 70 -2.81 25.24 -24.47
C CYS A 70 -3.05 23.73 -24.65
N THR A 71 -3.17 23.24 -25.89
CA THR A 71 -3.39 21.82 -26.19
C THR A 71 -2.25 20.95 -25.65
N LYS A 72 -1.00 21.43 -25.74
CA LYS A 72 0.19 20.77 -25.19
C LYS A 72 0.20 20.73 -23.66
N ILE A 73 -0.22 21.81 -22.99
CA ILE A 73 -0.36 21.81 -21.51
C ILE A 73 -1.45 20.81 -21.09
N TRP A 74 -2.60 20.79 -21.77
CA TRP A 74 -3.69 19.86 -21.45
C TRP A 74 -3.36 18.41 -21.79
N SER A 75 -2.56 18.12 -22.82
CA SER A 75 -2.12 16.75 -23.12
C SER A 75 -1.12 16.22 -22.08
N ILE A 76 -0.21 17.08 -21.58
CA ILE A 76 0.67 16.75 -20.45
C ILE A 76 -0.17 16.49 -19.18
N TYR A 77 -1.11 17.37 -18.85
CA TYR A 77 -2.02 17.17 -17.71
C TYR A 77 -2.81 15.87 -17.82
N VAL A 78 -3.39 15.56 -18.99
CA VAL A 78 -4.13 14.31 -19.20
C VAL A 78 -3.21 13.11 -19.05
N GLY A 79 -2.02 13.11 -19.65
CA GLY A 79 -1.09 12.00 -19.55
C GLY A 79 -0.67 11.68 -18.11
N GLU A 80 -0.49 12.71 -17.27
CA GLU A 80 -0.12 12.53 -15.87
C GLU A 80 -1.32 12.17 -14.98
N ALA A 81 -2.46 12.83 -15.16
CA ALA A 81 -3.68 12.52 -14.42
C ALA A 81 -4.20 11.10 -14.75
N GLU A 82 -4.13 10.69 -16.02
CA GLU A 82 -4.51 9.35 -16.46
C GLU A 82 -3.62 8.27 -15.83
N ARG A 83 -2.30 8.48 -15.76
CA ARG A 83 -1.39 7.56 -15.06
C ARG A 83 -1.70 7.46 -13.57
N TYR A 84 -1.86 8.59 -12.89
CA TYR A 84 -2.11 8.63 -11.45
C TYR A 84 -3.46 8.02 -11.09
N ASP A 85 -4.54 8.46 -11.77
CA ASP A 85 -5.89 7.98 -11.49
C ASP A 85 -6.05 6.50 -11.91
N ALA A 86 -5.45 6.04 -13.02
CA ALA A 86 -5.50 4.63 -13.39
C ALA A 86 -4.74 3.72 -12.40
N ALA A 87 -3.56 4.15 -11.93
CA ALA A 87 -2.81 3.41 -10.91
C ALA A 87 -3.60 3.33 -9.58
N LEU A 88 -4.24 4.43 -9.17
CA LEU A 88 -5.10 4.47 -7.98
C LEU A 88 -6.31 3.53 -8.14
N VAL A 89 -7.03 3.63 -9.26
CA VAL A 89 -8.25 2.85 -9.54
C VAL A 89 -7.95 1.36 -9.66
N GLU A 90 -6.85 0.97 -10.31
CA GLU A 90 -6.45 -0.44 -10.41
C GLU A 90 -5.99 -0.99 -9.06
N SER A 91 -5.31 -0.19 -8.22
CA SER A 91 -4.99 -0.61 -6.84
C SER A 91 -6.23 -0.89 -6.00
N TRP A 92 -7.24 -0.01 -6.07
CA TRP A 92 -8.53 -0.23 -5.39
C TRP A 92 -9.24 -1.47 -5.91
N LYS A 93 -9.25 -1.69 -7.22
CA LYS A 93 -9.87 -2.87 -7.84
C LYS A 93 -9.21 -4.17 -7.36
N ALA A 94 -7.89 -4.23 -7.32
CA ALA A 94 -7.15 -5.39 -6.80
C ALA A 94 -7.44 -5.64 -5.30
N ASP A 95 -7.46 -4.58 -4.49
CA ASP A 95 -7.83 -4.66 -3.08
C ASP A 95 -9.28 -5.18 -2.89
N MET A 96 -10.23 -4.67 -3.69
CA MET A 96 -11.63 -5.11 -3.63
C MET A 96 -11.81 -6.57 -4.05
N GLU A 97 -11.10 -7.03 -5.09
CA GLU A 97 -11.13 -8.43 -5.53
C GLU A 97 -10.65 -9.38 -4.42
N GLY A 98 -9.55 -9.03 -3.73
CA GLY A 98 -9.07 -9.76 -2.56
C GLY A 98 -10.09 -9.81 -1.42
N MET A 99 -10.76 -8.69 -1.13
CA MET A 99 -11.81 -8.63 -0.10
C MET A 99 -13.06 -9.43 -0.47
N LEU A 100 -13.42 -9.51 -1.76
CA LEU A 100 -14.55 -10.31 -2.25
C LEU A 100 -14.29 -11.81 -2.08
N ILE A 101 -13.11 -12.28 -2.50
CA ILE A 101 -12.70 -13.68 -2.35
C ILE A 101 -12.67 -14.06 -0.87
N PHE A 102 -12.05 -13.22 -0.03
CA PHE A 102 -11.99 -13.46 1.41
C PHE A 102 -13.38 -13.47 2.06
N SER A 103 -14.24 -12.49 1.75
CA SER A 103 -15.59 -12.41 2.31
C SER A 103 -16.45 -13.62 1.92
N GLY A 104 -16.32 -14.12 0.68
CA GLY A 104 -17.02 -15.33 0.23
C GLY A 104 -16.60 -16.58 1.01
N LEU A 105 -15.29 -16.81 1.13
CA LEU A 105 -14.73 -17.94 1.89
C LEU A 105 -15.08 -17.86 3.39
N PHE A 106 -14.95 -16.67 3.98
CA PHE A 106 -15.31 -16.43 5.37
C PHE A 106 -16.81 -16.67 5.60
N SER A 107 -17.69 -16.11 4.76
CA SER A 107 -19.15 -16.30 4.86
C SER A 107 -19.54 -17.78 4.74
N ALA A 108 -18.90 -18.55 3.86
CA ALA A 108 -19.11 -19.98 3.75
C ALA A 108 -18.69 -20.73 5.02
N SER A 109 -17.51 -20.42 5.58
CA SER A 109 -17.02 -21.03 6.82
C SER A 109 -17.92 -20.69 8.03
N LEU A 110 -18.31 -19.43 8.16
CA LEU A 110 -19.21 -18.93 9.21
C LEU A 110 -20.60 -19.56 9.12
N THR A 111 -21.11 -19.78 7.91
CA THR A 111 -22.40 -20.44 7.69
C THR A 111 -22.42 -21.86 8.25
N ALA A 112 -21.32 -22.62 8.14
CA ALA A 112 -21.23 -23.97 8.72
C ALA A 112 -21.35 -23.95 10.26
N PHE A 113 -20.67 -23.01 10.93
CA PHE A 113 -20.79 -22.82 12.37
C PHE A 113 -22.20 -22.36 12.79
N LEU A 114 -22.78 -21.42 12.02
CA LEU A 114 -24.09 -20.84 12.29
C LEU A 114 -25.23 -21.87 12.15
N ILE A 115 -25.15 -22.77 11.17
CA ILE A 115 -26.09 -23.91 11.02
C ILE A 115 -26.08 -24.80 12.28
N GLU A 116 -24.91 -24.98 12.91
CA GLU A 116 -24.81 -25.81 14.13
C GLU A 116 -25.29 -25.05 15.38
N SER A 117 -24.88 -23.80 15.59
CA SER A 117 -25.31 -23.02 16.76
C SER A 117 -26.78 -22.63 16.75
N TYR A 118 -27.40 -22.53 15.56
CA TYR A 118 -28.81 -22.20 15.43
C TYR A 118 -29.71 -23.29 16.05
N LYS A 119 -29.30 -24.57 16.00
CA LYS A 119 -30.00 -25.68 16.65
C LYS A 119 -30.15 -25.47 18.16
N VAL A 120 -29.15 -24.84 18.80
CA VAL A 120 -29.15 -24.53 20.25
C VAL A 120 -30.17 -23.43 20.62
N LEU A 121 -30.76 -22.74 19.63
CA LEU A 121 -31.88 -21.82 19.82
C LEU A 121 -33.25 -22.49 19.63
N GLN A 122 -33.29 -23.80 19.35
CA GLN A 122 -34.52 -24.58 19.22
C GLN A 122 -34.56 -25.69 20.28
N PRO A 123 -35.76 -26.17 20.68
CA PRO A 123 -35.87 -27.35 21.53
C PRO A 123 -35.29 -28.58 20.80
N ASP A 124 -34.44 -29.35 21.45
CA ASP A 124 -33.95 -30.60 20.87
C ASP A 124 -35.08 -31.64 20.77
N SER A 125 -35.23 -32.23 19.59
CA SER A 125 -36.18 -33.32 19.35
C SER A 125 -35.78 -34.60 20.08
N GLY A 126 -34.49 -34.80 20.35
CA GLY A 126 -33.98 -35.87 21.20
C GLY A 126 -34.49 -35.72 22.64
N ASP A 127 -34.19 -34.60 23.29
CA ASP A 127 -34.67 -34.27 24.65
C ASP A 127 -36.21 -34.36 24.76
N LEU A 128 -36.96 -33.84 23.79
CA LEU A 128 -38.42 -33.96 23.77
C LEU A 128 -38.89 -35.42 23.68
N THR A 129 -38.19 -36.26 22.92
CA THR A 129 -38.49 -37.70 22.83
C THR A 129 -38.16 -38.43 24.13
N VAL A 130 -37.03 -38.13 24.75
CA VAL A 130 -36.63 -38.69 26.06
C VAL A 130 -37.61 -38.26 27.16
N ALA A 131 -38.04 -37.00 27.17
CA ALA A 131 -39.06 -36.51 28.09
C ALA A 131 -40.40 -37.25 27.89
N GLY A 132 -40.82 -37.47 26.64
CA GLY A 132 -42.01 -38.25 26.31
C GLY A 132 -41.93 -39.71 26.77
N ILE A 133 -40.80 -40.39 26.57
CA ILE A 133 -40.57 -41.77 27.05
C ILE A 133 -40.59 -41.82 28.58
N THR A 134 -39.99 -40.84 29.25
CA THR A 134 -39.97 -40.72 30.72
C THR A 134 -41.38 -40.53 31.27
N LEU A 135 -42.20 -39.70 30.60
CA LEU A 135 -43.61 -39.47 30.93
C LEU A 135 -44.43 -40.76 30.82
N LEU A 136 -44.27 -41.50 29.71
CA LEU A 136 -44.92 -42.79 29.50
C LEU A 136 -44.50 -43.84 30.54
N SER A 137 -43.23 -43.86 30.91
CA SER A 137 -42.70 -44.76 31.96
C SER A 137 -43.34 -44.47 33.32
N HIS A 138 -43.43 -43.20 33.73
CA HIS A 138 -44.13 -42.82 34.97
C HIS A 138 -45.62 -43.12 34.93
N GLN A 139 -46.28 -42.92 33.78
CA GLN A 139 -47.70 -43.28 33.61
C GLN A 139 -47.91 -44.80 33.76
N LEU A 140 -47.04 -45.63 33.16
CA LEU A 140 -47.11 -47.09 33.29
C LEU A 140 -46.87 -47.56 34.73
N ALA A 141 -45.88 -46.98 35.42
CA ALA A 141 -45.60 -47.27 36.82
C ALA A 141 -46.75 -46.87 37.74
N ALA A 142 -47.42 -45.74 37.47
CA ALA A 142 -48.57 -45.28 38.23
C ALA A 142 -49.79 -46.21 38.06
N ILE A 143 -50.03 -46.68 36.83
CA ILE A 143 -51.06 -47.70 36.52
C ILE A 143 -50.75 -49.01 37.27
N ALA A 144 -49.51 -49.50 37.20
CA ALA A 144 -49.09 -50.72 37.89
C ALA A 144 -49.22 -50.65 39.42
N SER A 145 -49.17 -49.43 39.99
CA SER A 145 -49.24 -49.18 41.44
C SER A 145 -50.62 -48.76 41.94
N ASN A 146 -51.64 -48.70 41.07
CA ASN A 146 -52.97 -48.12 41.36
C ASN A 146 -52.92 -46.68 41.93
N THR A 147 -51.92 -45.89 41.54
CA THR A 147 -51.76 -44.48 41.95
C THR A 147 -52.20 -43.53 40.84
N THR A 148 -52.80 -42.39 41.20
CA THR A 148 -53.23 -41.39 40.22
C THR A 148 -52.02 -40.68 39.59
N PHE A 149 -51.86 -40.81 38.27
CA PHE A 149 -50.86 -40.06 37.53
C PHE A 149 -51.28 -38.59 37.37
N VAL A 150 -50.41 -37.66 37.74
CA VAL A 150 -50.59 -36.21 37.52
C VAL A 150 -49.60 -35.77 36.44
N LEU A 151 -50.10 -35.18 35.36
CA LEU A 151 -49.28 -34.66 34.27
C LEU A 151 -48.47 -33.44 34.76
N PRO A 152 -47.13 -33.50 34.81
CA PRO A 152 -46.32 -32.31 35.09
C PRO A 152 -46.49 -31.26 33.97
N PRO A 153 -46.37 -29.96 34.28
CA PRO A 153 -46.47 -28.90 33.29
C PRO A 153 -45.32 -29.00 32.27
N SER A 154 -45.64 -28.80 30.99
CA SER A 154 -44.66 -28.81 29.90
C SER A 154 -43.55 -27.78 30.15
N PRO A 155 -42.26 -28.17 30.12
CA PRO A 155 -41.17 -27.21 30.28
C PRO A 155 -41.18 -26.21 29.11
N THR A 156 -41.26 -24.92 29.41
CA THR A 156 -41.12 -23.88 28.39
C THR A 156 -39.64 -23.77 27.99
N PHE A 157 -39.33 -24.10 26.74
CA PHE A 157 -37.97 -23.96 26.22
C PHE A 157 -37.54 -22.48 26.28
N THR A 158 -36.38 -22.24 26.90
CA THR A 158 -35.73 -20.94 26.93
C THR A 158 -34.25 -21.14 26.59
N PRO A 159 -33.73 -20.53 25.51
CA PRO A 159 -32.33 -20.73 25.12
C PRO A 159 -31.40 -20.04 26.14
N SER A 160 -30.21 -20.59 26.34
CA SER A 160 -29.23 -19.98 27.24
C SER A 160 -28.79 -18.61 26.72
N ALA A 161 -28.55 -17.66 27.63
CA ALA A 161 -28.07 -16.33 27.25
C ALA A 161 -26.75 -16.40 26.46
N GLY A 162 -25.85 -17.36 26.78
CA GLY A 162 -24.61 -17.59 26.04
C GLY A 162 -24.87 -18.03 24.59
N SER A 163 -25.83 -18.94 24.38
CA SER A 163 -26.25 -19.38 23.04
C SER A 163 -26.85 -18.25 22.22
N LEU A 164 -27.63 -17.36 22.86
CA LEU A 164 -28.22 -16.18 22.22
C LEU A 164 -27.12 -15.19 21.78
N TRP A 165 -26.20 -14.82 22.68
CA TRP A 165 -25.08 -13.93 22.35
C TRP A 165 -24.16 -14.52 21.28
N CYS A 166 -23.84 -15.81 21.35
CA CYS A 166 -23.03 -16.51 20.34
C CYS A 166 -23.65 -16.38 18.93
N ASN A 167 -24.94 -16.74 18.79
CA ASN A 167 -25.64 -16.64 17.52
C ASN A 167 -25.75 -15.17 17.05
N ALA A 168 -26.06 -14.23 17.95
CA ALA A 168 -26.14 -12.81 17.60
C ALA A 168 -24.81 -12.26 17.06
N LEU A 169 -23.68 -12.57 17.70
CA LEU A 169 -22.34 -12.19 17.22
C LEU A 169 -22.05 -12.76 15.83
N TRP A 170 -22.42 -14.02 15.57
CA TRP A 170 -22.24 -14.67 14.27
C TRP A 170 -23.17 -14.14 13.17
N PHE A 171 -24.44 -13.83 13.47
CA PHE A 171 -25.32 -13.15 12.53
C PHE A 171 -24.80 -11.76 12.17
N ILE A 172 -24.38 -10.94 13.15
CA ILE A 172 -23.80 -9.62 12.91
C ILE A 172 -22.52 -9.73 12.08
N SER A 173 -21.63 -10.68 12.43
CA SER A 173 -20.42 -10.97 11.66
C SER A 173 -20.72 -11.30 10.19
N LEU A 174 -21.72 -12.16 9.93
CA LEU A 174 -22.12 -12.52 8.58
C LEU A 174 -22.69 -11.31 7.83
N SER A 175 -23.58 -10.54 8.46
CA SER A 175 -24.13 -9.32 7.86
C SER A 175 -23.05 -8.28 7.52
N LEU A 176 -22.04 -8.11 8.37
CA LEU A 176 -20.91 -7.21 8.11
C LEU A 176 -20.03 -7.72 6.95
N SER A 177 -19.79 -9.03 6.84
CA SER A 177 -19.03 -9.59 5.71
C SER A 177 -19.77 -9.45 4.38
N LEU A 178 -21.08 -9.72 4.36
CA LEU A 178 -21.91 -9.53 3.17
C LEU A 178 -22.00 -8.05 2.79
N THR A 179 -22.07 -7.14 3.76
CA THR A 179 -22.01 -5.69 3.52
C THR A 179 -20.65 -5.27 2.95
N CYS A 180 -19.54 -5.82 3.47
CA CYS A 180 -18.20 -5.63 2.94
C CYS A 180 -18.11 -6.09 1.47
N ALA A 181 -18.66 -7.26 1.13
CA ALA A 181 -18.69 -7.75 -0.26
C ALA A 181 -19.54 -6.85 -1.18
N LEU A 182 -20.72 -6.40 -0.71
CA LEU A 182 -21.56 -5.48 -1.48
C LEU A 182 -20.82 -4.16 -1.76
N LEU A 183 -20.19 -3.56 -0.75
CA LEU A 183 -19.44 -2.32 -0.93
C LEU A 183 -18.22 -2.51 -1.85
N ALA A 184 -17.51 -3.65 -1.76
CA ALA A 184 -16.40 -3.97 -2.64
C ALA A 184 -16.85 -4.09 -4.11
N THR A 185 -17.97 -4.78 -4.40
CA THR A 185 -18.51 -4.84 -5.77
C THR A 185 -18.95 -3.47 -6.29
N LEU A 186 -19.52 -2.59 -5.44
CA LEU A 186 -19.89 -1.22 -5.83
C LEU A 186 -18.67 -0.36 -6.16
N VAL A 187 -17.62 -0.39 -5.33
CA VAL A 187 -16.36 0.30 -5.61
C VAL A 187 -15.75 -0.20 -6.92
N GLU A 188 -15.75 -1.50 -7.16
CA GLU A 188 -15.22 -2.11 -8.39
C GLU A 188 -16.05 -1.73 -9.64
N GLN A 189 -17.37 -1.59 -9.51
CA GLN A 189 -18.24 -1.04 -10.57
C GLN A 189 -17.93 0.43 -10.86
N TRP A 190 -17.77 1.27 -9.83
CA TRP A 190 -17.44 2.69 -10.00
C TRP A 190 -16.03 2.90 -10.57
N ALA A 191 -15.07 2.07 -10.17
CA ALA A 191 -13.71 2.00 -10.71
C ALA A 191 -13.71 1.77 -12.24
N ARG A 192 -14.41 0.71 -12.70
CA ARG A 192 -14.54 0.42 -14.14
C ARG A 192 -15.24 1.55 -14.90
N GLU A 193 -16.32 2.08 -14.35
CA GLU A 193 -17.11 3.15 -14.98
C GLU A 193 -16.33 4.47 -15.08
N PHE A 194 -15.47 4.77 -14.10
CA PHE A 194 -14.54 5.90 -14.15
C PHE A 194 -13.56 5.74 -15.32
N LEU A 195 -12.86 4.60 -15.39
CA LEU A 195 -11.85 4.33 -16.42
C LEU A 195 -12.47 4.37 -17.83
N HIS A 196 -13.61 3.71 -18.00
CA HIS A 196 -14.36 3.68 -19.26
C HIS A 196 -14.75 5.09 -19.76
N LYS A 197 -15.23 5.95 -18.86
CA LYS A 197 -15.57 7.36 -19.17
C LYS A 197 -14.34 8.18 -19.59
N THR A 198 -13.18 7.91 -19.01
CA THR A 198 -11.93 8.64 -19.29
C THR A 198 -11.24 8.21 -20.60
N GLU A 199 -11.38 6.95 -21.00
CA GLU A 199 -10.81 6.41 -22.25
C GLU A 199 -11.60 6.83 -23.49
N MET A 200 -12.94 6.86 -23.43
CA MET A 200 -13.84 7.05 -24.59
C MET A 200 -13.84 8.45 -25.27
N ARG A 201 -12.89 9.35 -24.96
CA ARG A 201 -12.92 10.75 -25.44
C ARG A 201 -11.66 11.11 -26.23
N PRO A 202 -11.74 11.49 -27.53
CA PRO A 202 -10.56 11.70 -28.36
C PRO A 202 -9.86 13.06 -28.21
N SER A 203 -10.49 14.08 -27.61
CA SER A 203 -9.89 15.44 -27.51
C SER A 203 -9.30 15.71 -26.12
N PRO A 204 -8.01 16.10 -26.02
CA PRO A 204 -7.31 16.22 -24.73
C PRO A 204 -7.94 17.26 -23.80
N LEU A 205 -8.38 18.41 -24.33
CA LEU A 205 -9.06 19.44 -23.54
C LEU A 205 -10.38 18.95 -22.91
N ARG A 206 -11.15 18.09 -23.61
CA ARG A 206 -12.39 17.52 -23.05
C ARG A 206 -12.08 16.40 -22.05
N ARG A 207 -11.05 15.58 -22.29
CA ARG A 207 -10.52 14.61 -21.31
C ARG A 207 -10.09 15.31 -20.02
N ALA A 208 -9.26 16.35 -20.12
CA ALA A 208 -8.75 17.10 -18.96
C ALA A 208 -9.87 17.63 -18.06
N ARG A 209 -10.91 18.23 -18.67
CA ARG A 209 -12.10 18.73 -17.96
C ARG A 209 -12.89 17.60 -17.29
N LEU A 210 -12.99 16.43 -17.93
CA LEU A 210 -13.66 15.27 -17.35
C LEU A 210 -12.87 14.67 -16.17
N PHE A 211 -11.56 14.45 -16.34
CA PHE A 211 -10.65 13.98 -15.28
C PHE A 211 -10.73 14.89 -14.05
N SER A 212 -10.51 16.20 -14.22
CA SER A 212 -10.60 17.17 -13.13
C SER A 212 -11.99 17.18 -12.46
N PHE A 213 -13.08 17.16 -13.23
CA PHE A 213 -14.43 17.09 -12.68
C PHE A 213 -14.67 15.83 -11.85
N LEU A 214 -14.30 14.66 -12.36
CA LEU A 214 -14.47 13.38 -11.65
C LEU A 214 -13.57 13.31 -10.41
N TYR A 215 -12.29 13.70 -10.51
CA TYR A 215 -11.35 13.74 -9.39
C TYR A 215 -11.82 14.67 -8.25
N PHE A 216 -12.27 15.89 -8.57
CA PHE A 216 -12.89 16.76 -7.56
C PHE A 216 -14.19 16.19 -7.01
N GLY A 217 -14.93 15.40 -7.79
CA GLY A 217 -16.05 14.58 -7.33
C GLY A 217 -15.63 13.53 -6.29
N LEU A 218 -14.63 12.69 -6.60
CA LEU A 218 -14.07 11.67 -5.71
C LEU A 218 -13.65 12.28 -4.35
N LYS A 219 -12.96 13.43 -4.39
CA LYS A 219 -12.56 14.17 -3.19
C LYS A 219 -13.76 14.72 -2.42
N ARG A 220 -14.75 15.32 -3.11
CA ARG A 220 -15.96 15.91 -2.49
C ARG A 220 -16.85 14.86 -1.82
N PHE A 221 -17.07 13.72 -2.48
CA PHE A 221 -17.87 12.62 -1.95
C PHE A 221 -17.07 11.67 -1.04
N ARG A 222 -15.79 11.97 -0.79
CA ARG A 222 -14.88 11.20 0.08
C ARG A 222 -14.82 9.72 -0.28
N MET A 223 -14.71 9.38 -1.58
CA MET A 223 -14.68 7.98 -2.02
C MET A 223 -13.56 7.18 -1.33
N HIS A 224 -12.39 7.79 -1.09
CA HIS A 224 -11.32 7.22 -0.25
C HIS A 224 -11.84 6.71 1.10
N THR A 225 -12.68 7.48 1.80
CA THR A 225 -13.25 7.05 3.10
C THR A 225 -14.19 5.84 2.97
N ILE A 226 -14.86 5.67 1.82
CA ILE A 226 -15.67 4.47 1.55
C ILE A 226 -14.75 3.27 1.29
N VAL A 227 -13.76 3.41 0.41
CA VAL A 227 -12.77 2.37 0.09
C VAL A 227 -12.03 1.93 1.35
N ASP A 228 -11.53 2.89 2.13
CA ASP A 228 -10.88 2.65 3.42
C ASP A 228 -11.79 1.86 4.36
N ALA A 229 -13.09 2.18 4.46
CA ALA A 229 -14.04 1.57 5.41
C ALA A 229 -14.30 0.07 5.18
N ILE A 230 -14.17 -0.42 3.95
CA ILE A 230 -14.48 -1.81 3.57
C ILE A 230 -13.64 -2.83 4.38
N PRO A 231 -12.30 -2.74 4.43
CA PRO A 231 -11.50 -3.62 5.28
C PRO A 231 -11.74 -3.43 6.79
N PHE A 232 -12.29 -2.30 7.28
CA PHE A 232 -12.70 -2.23 8.70
C PHE A 232 -13.91 -3.11 8.98
N LEU A 233 -14.91 -3.14 8.09
CA LEU A 233 -16.08 -4.02 8.21
C LEU A 233 -15.65 -5.49 8.23
N LEU A 234 -14.64 -5.84 7.42
CA LEU A 234 -14.06 -7.18 7.36
C LEU A 234 -13.27 -7.56 8.62
N HIS A 235 -12.45 -6.66 9.15
CA HIS A 235 -11.77 -6.92 10.43
C HIS A 235 -12.75 -6.97 11.61
N ALA A 236 -13.81 -6.15 11.59
CA ALA A 236 -14.86 -6.18 12.60
C ALA A 236 -15.65 -7.50 12.57
N SER A 237 -16.00 -8.03 11.39
CA SER A 237 -16.66 -9.34 11.29
C SER A 237 -15.76 -10.45 11.82
N LEU A 238 -14.47 -10.48 11.47
CA LEU A 238 -13.52 -11.47 11.99
C LEU A 238 -13.42 -11.46 13.52
N ILE A 239 -13.30 -10.29 14.14
CA ILE A 239 -13.23 -10.16 15.61
C ILE A 239 -14.53 -10.67 16.26
N LEU A 240 -15.69 -10.33 15.70
CA LEU A 240 -16.99 -10.81 16.19
C LEU A 240 -17.16 -12.33 16.00
N PHE A 241 -16.66 -12.89 14.90
CA PHE A 241 -16.63 -14.33 14.68
C PHE A 241 -15.81 -15.06 15.73
N PHE A 242 -14.58 -14.64 15.99
CA PHE A 242 -13.74 -15.26 17.02
C PHE A 242 -14.32 -15.08 18.43
N ALA A 243 -14.93 -13.93 18.73
CA ALA A 243 -15.64 -13.73 20.00
C ALA A 243 -16.82 -14.71 20.15
N GLY A 244 -17.61 -14.88 19.08
CA GLY A 244 -18.67 -15.90 19.03
C GLY A 244 -18.14 -17.33 19.16
N LEU A 245 -16.98 -17.64 18.56
CA LEU A 245 -16.34 -18.95 18.63
C LEU A 245 -15.82 -19.28 20.04
N VAL A 246 -15.27 -18.30 20.76
CA VAL A 246 -14.96 -18.44 22.19
C VAL A 246 -16.25 -18.71 22.98
N ALA A 247 -17.33 -17.95 22.74
CA ALA A 247 -18.62 -18.14 23.42
C ALA A 247 -19.25 -19.52 23.13
N PHE A 248 -19.16 -20.00 21.89
CA PHE A 248 -19.60 -21.34 21.48
C PHE A 248 -18.88 -22.46 22.23
N LEU A 249 -17.57 -22.29 22.48
CA LEU A 249 -16.74 -23.29 23.15
C LEU A 249 -16.90 -23.30 24.68
N VAL A 250 -17.48 -22.25 25.30
CA VAL A 250 -17.72 -22.18 26.76
C VAL A 250 -18.48 -23.38 27.32
N PRO A 251 -19.65 -23.79 26.78
CA PRO A 251 -20.36 -24.99 27.25
C PRO A 251 -19.73 -26.30 26.76
N VAL A 252 -19.01 -26.30 25.65
CA VAL A 252 -18.48 -27.53 25.02
C VAL A 252 -17.25 -28.07 25.73
N ASN A 253 -16.18 -27.26 25.85
CA ASN A 253 -14.94 -27.71 26.47
C ASN A 253 -14.07 -26.53 26.91
N ARG A 254 -13.73 -26.49 28.21
CA ARG A 254 -12.92 -25.41 28.79
C ARG A 254 -11.51 -25.31 28.18
N ILE A 255 -10.87 -26.43 27.86
CA ILE A 255 -9.51 -26.44 27.26
C ILE A 255 -9.56 -25.80 25.87
N MET A 256 -10.52 -26.20 25.03
CA MET A 256 -10.68 -25.64 23.68
C MET A 256 -11.03 -24.15 23.72
N MET A 257 -11.87 -23.74 24.69
CA MET A 257 -12.18 -22.32 24.94
C MET A 257 -10.92 -21.52 25.31
N TYR A 258 -10.07 -22.03 26.23
CA TYR A 258 -8.82 -21.35 26.59
C TYR A 258 -7.84 -21.26 25.41
N LEU A 259 -7.69 -22.32 24.62
CA LEU A 259 -6.83 -22.31 23.42
C LEU A 259 -7.30 -21.27 22.40
N MET A 260 -8.61 -21.20 22.13
CA MET A 260 -9.19 -20.20 21.22
C MET A 260 -9.05 -18.78 21.75
N CYS A 261 -9.22 -18.59 23.07
CA CYS A 261 -9.04 -17.29 23.73
C CYS A 261 -7.59 -16.80 23.64
N ILE A 262 -6.60 -17.68 23.84
CA ILE A 262 -5.17 -17.36 23.67
C ILE A 262 -4.86 -17.00 22.21
N ALA A 263 -5.39 -17.76 21.24
CA ALA A 263 -5.21 -17.47 19.82
C ALA A 263 -5.79 -16.09 19.43
N LEU A 264 -7.00 -15.78 19.88
CA LEU A 264 -7.62 -14.47 19.69
C LEU A 264 -6.80 -13.34 20.35
N PHE A 265 -6.31 -13.55 21.57
CA PHE A 265 -5.50 -12.56 22.28
C PHE A 265 -4.16 -12.27 21.57
N LEU A 266 -3.47 -13.31 21.08
CA LEU A 266 -2.25 -13.16 20.29
C LEU A 266 -2.51 -12.43 18.96
N PHE A 267 -3.60 -12.76 18.26
CA PHE A 267 -4.01 -12.05 17.05
C PHE A 267 -4.30 -10.56 17.33
N LEU A 268 -5.05 -10.25 18.39
CA LEU A 268 -5.35 -8.87 18.79
C LEU A 268 -4.09 -8.09 19.19
N ILE A 269 -3.14 -8.70 19.91
CA ILE A 269 -1.84 -8.07 20.22
C ILE A 269 -1.08 -7.78 18.93
N LEU A 270 -0.92 -8.75 18.03
CA LEU A 270 -0.18 -8.56 16.78
C LEU A 270 -0.82 -7.45 15.93
N TYR A 271 -2.15 -7.47 15.80
CA TYR A 271 -2.90 -6.47 15.07
C TYR A 271 -2.80 -5.06 15.69
N ALA A 272 -2.81 -4.96 17.02
CA ALA A 272 -2.57 -3.70 17.73
C ALA A 272 -1.13 -3.19 17.53
N VAL A 273 -0.11 -4.06 17.62
CA VAL A 273 1.28 -3.71 17.36
C VAL A 273 1.46 -3.20 15.93
N LEU A 274 0.94 -3.91 14.93
CA LEU A 274 1.00 -3.48 13.52
C LEU A 274 0.24 -2.17 13.27
N THR A 275 -0.78 -1.84 14.07
CA THR A 275 -1.55 -0.60 13.95
C THR A 275 -0.89 0.58 14.68
N ILE A 276 -0.23 0.34 15.81
CA ILE A 276 0.41 1.38 16.64
C ILE A 276 1.84 1.69 16.15
N LEU A 277 2.57 0.70 15.65
CA LEU A 277 3.94 0.88 15.17
C LEU A 277 4.10 2.01 14.11
N PRO A 278 3.26 2.14 13.07
CA PRO A 278 3.35 3.26 12.12
C PRO A 278 2.89 4.61 12.70
N VAL A 279 2.14 4.62 13.81
CA VAL A 279 1.76 5.84 14.55
C VAL A 279 2.94 6.34 15.41
N VAL A 280 3.80 5.43 15.91
CA VAL A 280 5.01 5.78 16.68
C VAL A 280 6.21 6.07 15.78
N ARG A 281 6.35 5.33 14.66
CA ARG A 281 7.40 5.55 13.66
C ARG A 281 6.80 5.63 12.26
N LEU A 282 6.74 6.84 11.71
CA LEU A 282 6.18 7.11 10.39
C LEU A 282 6.99 6.51 9.22
N ASP A 283 8.25 6.10 9.45
CA ASP A 283 9.06 5.34 8.49
C ASP A 283 8.70 3.82 8.42
N CYS A 284 7.69 3.36 9.16
CA CYS A 284 7.30 1.94 9.22
C CYS A 284 6.41 1.51 8.04
N PRO A 285 6.72 0.41 7.32
CA PRO A 285 5.95 -0.04 6.16
C PRO A 285 4.63 -0.73 6.52
N TYR A 286 4.47 -1.21 7.76
CA TYR A 286 3.27 -1.92 8.20
C TYR A 286 2.08 -0.95 8.42
N ARG A 287 1.43 -0.55 7.33
CA ARG A 287 0.23 0.31 7.37
C ARG A 287 -1.04 -0.53 7.42
N THR A 288 -1.70 -0.58 8.56
CA THR A 288 -3.07 -1.14 8.68
C THR A 288 -4.11 -0.08 8.32
N PRO A 289 -5.33 -0.44 7.87
CA PRO A 289 -6.39 0.54 7.61
C PRO A 289 -6.71 1.42 8.84
N LEU A 290 -6.61 0.86 10.06
CA LEU A 290 -6.83 1.59 11.31
C LEU A 290 -5.74 2.62 11.66
N SER A 291 -4.53 2.52 11.09
CA SER A 291 -3.41 3.40 11.47
C SER A 291 -3.68 4.89 11.19
N ALA A 292 -4.29 5.21 10.05
CA ALA A 292 -4.60 6.59 9.65
C ALA A 292 -5.69 7.28 10.50
N PRO A 293 -6.87 6.67 10.78
CA PRO A 293 -7.82 7.27 11.72
C PRO A 293 -7.29 7.28 13.16
N LEU A 294 -6.50 6.29 13.58
CA LEU A 294 -5.88 6.29 14.92
C LEU A 294 -4.93 7.50 15.08
N TRP A 295 -4.06 7.75 14.11
CA TRP A 295 -3.24 8.96 14.04
C TRP A 295 -4.11 10.22 14.13
N SER A 296 -5.15 10.32 13.30
CA SER A 296 -6.04 11.50 13.25
C SER A 296 -6.76 11.77 14.57
N ILE A 297 -7.16 10.72 15.30
CA ILE A 297 -7.78 10.82 16.64
C ILE A 297 -6.74 11.29 17.66
N LEU A 298 -5.53 10.73 17.62
CA LEU A 298 -4.46 11.02 18.56
C LEU A 298 -3.93 12.46 18.45
N GLN A 299 -4.05 13.07 17.25
CA GLN A 299 -3.70 14.47 16.99
C GLN A 299 -4.85 15.48 17.18
N SER A 300 -6.05 15.00 17.48
CA SER A 300 -7.16 15.87 17.90
C SER A 300 -6.79 16.60 19.21
N PRO A 301 -7.25 17.86 19.46
CA PRO A 301 -6.91 18.60 20.68
C PRO A 301 -7.36 17.96 22.01
N PHE A 302 -8.09 16.83 21.97
CA PHE A 302 -8.39 15.97 23.13
C PHE A 302 -7.33 14.88 23.40
N GLY A 303 -6.36 14.68 22.50
CA GLY A 303 -5.30 13.67 22.58
C GLY A 303 -4.15 14.09 23.50
N PHE A 304 -4.34 13.92 24.82
CA PHE A 304 -3.43 14.43 25.87
C PHE A 304 -2.02 13.79 25.92
N PHE A 305 -1.66 12.84 25.03
CA PHE A 305 -0.55 11.90 25.26
C PHE A 305 0.59 11.85 24.22
N THR A 306 0.58 12.63 23.13
CA THR A 306 1.69 12.64 22.16
C THR A 306 2.25 14.02 21.88
N GLY A 307 3.51 14.23 22.24
CA GLY A 307 4.30 15.43 21.91
C GLY A 307 4.74 15.49 20.45
N SER A 308 3.80 15.27 19.51
CA SER A 308 4.05 15.41 18.07
C SER A 308 3.82 16.85 17.65
N ASN A 309 4.82 17.47 17.02
CA ASN A 309 4.87 18.90 16.73
C ASN A 309 4.13 19.29 15.43
N SER A 310 3.11 18.51 15.07
CA SER A 310 2.41 18.53 13.79
C SER A 310 1.18 19.45 13.81
N SER A 311 0.93 20.14 12.70
CA SER A 311 -0.18 21.09 12.57
C SER A 311 -1.56 20.42 12.62
N PRO A 312 -2.57 21.04 13.26
CA PRO A 312 -3.92 20.48 13.32
C PRO A 312 -4.52 20.25 11.93
N GLY A 313 -4.95 19.02 11.64
CA GLY A 313 -5.64 18.65 10.41
C GLY A 313 -4.77 18.08 9.28
N GLN A 314 -3.46 17.91 9.49
CA GLN A 314 -2.58 17.24 8.52
C GLN A 314 -2.87 15.73 8.44
N THR A 315 -2.98 15.17 7.24
CA THR A 315 -3.15 13.73 7.07
C THR A 315 -1.85 12.97 7.34
N MET A 316 -1.95 11.70 7.75
CA MET A 316 -0.77 10.84 8.01
C MET A 316 0.15 10.75 6.78
N THR A 317 -0.40 10.71 5.57
CA THR A 317 0.38 10.66 4.32
C THR A 317 1.14 11.98 4.08
N GLU A 318 0.54 13.13 4.36
CA GLU A 318 1.22 14.44 4.27
C GLU A 318 2.30 14.59 5.35
N ALA A 319 2.11 14.02 6.55
CA ALA A 319 3.12 14.01 7.60
C ALA A 319 4.34 13.16 7.20
N ILE A 320 4.12 11.98 6.61
CA ILE A 320 5.19 11.13 6.04
C ILE A 320 5.93 11.88 4.93
N ALA A 321 5.21 12.51 3.99
CA ALA A 321 5.82 13.28 2.90
C ALA A 321 6.67 14.45 3.43
N GLY A 322 6.20 15.17 4.46
CA GLY A 322 6.96 16.23 5.12
C GLY A 322 8.26 15.73 5.77
N LEU A 323 8.21 14.58 6.47
CA LEU A 323 9.40 13.98 7.10
C LEU A 323 10.39 13.41 6.06
N ALA A 324 9.90 12.82 4.97
CA ALA A 324 10.73 12.33 3.88
C ALA A 324 11.58 13.46 3.25
N LEU A 325 11.02 14.68 3.18
CA LEU A 325 11.69 15.88 2.67
C LEU A 325 12.60 16.59 3.71
N GLN A 326 12.68 16.11 4.96
CA GLN A 326 13.41 16.80 6.03
C GLN A 326 14.89 16.38 6.17
N ASP A 327 15.21 15.11 5.90
CA ASP A 327 16.60 14.58 5.88
C ASP A 327 16.91 13.97 4.51
N THR A 328 16.74 14.77 3.46
CA THR A 328 16.97 14.36 2.06
C THR A 328 18.38 13.82 1.88
N LYS A 329 19.42 14.58 2.27
CA LYS A 329 20.82 14.22 2.01
C LYS A 329 21.20 12.79 2.44
N ARG A 330 20.83 12.35 3.64
CA ARG A 330 21.16 10.99 4.12
C ARG A 330 20.25 9.89 3.57
N ARG A 331 19.09 10.25 3.04
CA ARG A 331 18.16 9.31 2.37
C ARG A 331 18.58 9.15 0.90
N ASP A 332 18.84 10.27 0.21
CA ASP A 332 19.33 10.34 -1.17
C ASP A 332 20.67 9.62 -1.33
N GLN A 333 21.63 9.82 -0.41
CA GLN A 333 22.91 9.10 -0.43
C GLN A 333 22.70 7.58 -0.39
N ARG A 334 21.91 7.08 0.58
CA ARG A 334 21.63 5.64 0.71
C ARG A 334 20.81 5.08 -0.45
N ALA A 335 19.95 5.89 -1.07
CA ALA A 335 19.24 5.50 -2.27
C ALA A 335 20.20 5.32 -3.45
N LEU A 336 21.14 6.27 -3.66
CA LEU A 336 22.15 6.19 -4.71
C LEU A 336 23.16 5.04 -4.47
N GLU A 337 23.57 4.81 -3.21
CA GLU A 337 24.39 3.65 -2.82
C GLU A 337 23.65 2.33 -3.13
N TRP A 338 22.37 2.22 -2.76
CA TRP A 338 21.55 1.05 -3.07
C TRP A 338 21.34 0.85 -4.58
N THR A 339 21.14 1.92 -5.35
CA THR A 339 21.04 1.86 -6.81
C THR A 339 22.35 1.37 -7.41
N LEU A 340 23.49 1.94 -7.00
CA LEU A 340 24.83 1.51 -7.43
C LEU A 340 25.10 0.04 -7.07
N ASP A 341 24.61 -0.42 -5.91
CA ASP A 341 24.77 -1.81 -5.50
C ASP A 341 23.88 -2.78 -6.29
N SER A 342 22.68 -2.34 -6.69
CA SER A 342 21.68 -3.14 -7.41
C SER A 342 21.92 -3.24 -8.91
N LEU A 343 22.66 -2.29 -9.50
CA LEU A 343 23.07 -2.30 -10.90
C LEU A 343 24.13 -3.39 -11.14
N THR A 344 23.72 -4.51 -11.76
CA THR A 344 24.60 -5.66 -12.05
C THR A 344 25.20 -5.67 -13.46
N ASP A 345 24.58 -4.99 -14.42
CA ASP A 345 25.00 -5.03 -15.83
C ASP A 345 25.57 -3.69 -16.32
N ASP A 346 26.64 -3.76 -17.13
CA ASP A 346 27.36 -2.59 -17.68
C ASP A 346 26.43 -1.66 -18.51
N ILE A 347 25.35 -2.21 -19.09
CA ILE A 347 24.36 -1.50 -19.91
C ILE A 347 23.53 -0.51 -19.08
N GLU A 348 23.26 -0.82 -17.82
CA GLU A 348 22.50 0.05 -16.91
C GLU A 348 23.44 0.95 -16.07
N LEU A 349 24.64 0.45 -15.78
CA LEU A 349 25.66 1.17 -15.01
C LEU A 349 26.25 2.38 -15.77
N LEU A 350 26.48 2.26 -17.09
CA LEU A 350 26.98 3.37 -17.91
C LEU A 350 26.07 4.62 -17.89
N PRO A 351 24.78 4.55 -18.26
CA PRO A 351 23.91 5.74 -18.27
C PRO A 351 23.69 6.31 -16.87
N PHE A 352 23.71 5.49 -15.82
CA PHE A 352 23.72 5.98 -14.44
C PHE A 352 24.98 6.81 -14.17
N ALA A 353 26.17 6.29 -14.48
CA ALA A 353 27.44 7.00 -14.30
C ALA A 353 27.57 8.27 -15.16
N GLU A 354 27.07 8.24 -16.40
CA GLU A 354 27.05 9.40 -17.32
C GLU A 354 26.10 10.52 -16.86
N SER A 355 25.11 10.22 -16.01
CA SER A 355 24.20 11.23 -15.44
C SER A 355 24.81 12.01 -14.25
N ILE A 356 25.85 11.47 -13.59
CA ILE A 356 26.46 12.07 -12.39
C ILE A 356 27.03 13.49 -12.66
N PRO A 357 27.76 13.75 -13.77
CA PRO A 357 28.23 15.10 -14.10
C PRO A 357 27.12 16.15 -14.25
N ASP A 358 25.97 15.79 -14.83
CA ASP A 358 24.84 16.72 -15.04
C ASP A 358 24.11 17.05 -13.72
N ILE A 359 24.16 16.14 -12.74
CA ILE A 359 23.69 16.37 -11.36
C ILE A 359 24.62 17.36 -10.65
N ILE A 360 25.94 17.30 -10.90
CA ILE A 360 26.97 18.16 -10.31
C ILE A 360 26.96 19.57 -10.92
N HIS A 361 26.75 19.68 -12.23
CA HIS A 361 26.80 20.96 -12.96
C HIS A 361 25.40 21.49 -13.27
N GLY A 362 24.95 22.50 -12.51
CA GLY A 362 23.80 23.31 -12.90
C GLY A 362 24.16 24.36 -13.95
N PRO A 363 23.17 25.00 -14.62
CA PRO A 363 23.42 26.07 -15.59
C PRO A 363 24.17 27.28 -15.01
N ASN A 364 24.21 27.42 -13.69
CA ASN A 364 24.92 28.49 -12.95
C ASN A 364 26.23 28.01 -12.27
N GLY A 365 26.68 26.78 -12.53
CA GLY A 365 27.93 26.21 -11.97
C GLY A 365 27.74 25.01 -11.03
N PHE A 366 28.78 24.75 -10.24
CA PHE A 366 28.90 23.56 -9.37
C PHE A 366 27.88 23.57 -8.20
N ARG A 367 27.06 22.53 -8.08
CA ARG A 367 26.06 22.38 -7.01
C ARG A 367 26.69 21.90 -5.70
N ARG A 368 27.35 22.82 -4.99
CA ARG A 368 27.95 22.60 -3.65
C ARG A 368 26.99 22.05 -2.56
N ALA A 369 25.68 21.97 -2.86
CA ALA A 369 24.70 21.33 -1.99
C ALA A 369 24.86 19.80 -1.91
N ASN A 370 25.44 19.19 -2.96
CA ASN A 370 25.47 17.74 -3.19
C ASN A 370 26.80 17.08 -2.78
N ASP A 371 27.81 17.84 -2.35
CA ASP A 371 29.17 17.34 -2.07
C ASP A 371 29.19 16.13 -1.12
N ILE A 372 28.34 16.13 -0.10
CA ILE A 372 28.21 15.04 0.89
C ILE A 372 27.66 13.75 0.24
N LEU A 373 26.75 13.87 -0.73
CA LEU A 373 26.24 12.72 -1.49
C LEU A 373 27.38 12.10 -2.32
N PHE A 374 28.25 12.95 -2.86
CA PHE A 374 29.31 12.58 -3.78
C PHE A 374 30.52 11.95 -3.07
N GLU A 375 30.91 12.42 -1.88
CA GLU A 375 31.95 11.75 -1.07
C GLU A 375 31.58 10.30 -0.72
N GLY A 376 30.31 10.03 -0.37
CA GLY A 376 29.81 8.67 -0.13
C GLY A 376 29.77 7.79 -1.39
N LEU A 377 29.32 8.35 -2.52
CA LEU A 377 29.26 7.64 -3.80
C LEU A 377 30.65 7.30 -4.36
N LEU A 378 31.62 8.22 -4.22
CA LEU A 378 33.00 7.98 -4.62
C LEU A 378 33.65 6.89 -3.77
N GLY A 379 33.48 6.94 -2.44
CA GLY A 379 34.03 5.92 -1.55
C GLY A 379 33.49 4.50 -1.86
N THR A 380 32.19 4.39 -2.15
CA THR A 380 31.58 3.10 -2.54
C THR A 380 32.04 2.61 -3.92
N MET A 381 32.23 3.50 -4.90
CA MET A 381 32.83 3.14 -6.19
C MET A 381 34.31 2.71 -6.04
N GLU A 382 35.15 3.46 -5.33
CA GLU A 382 36.56 3.12 -5.11
C GLU A 382 36.70 1.74 -4.45
N ILE A 383 35.88 1.43 -3.43
CA ILE A 383 35.88 0.12 -2.76
C ILE A 383 35.50 -1.00 -3.75
N ARG A 384 34.48 -0.81 -4.60
CA ARG A 384 34.10 -1.81 -5.62
C ARG A 384 35.22 -2.03 -6.65
N PHE A 385 35.87 -0.97 -7.14
CA PHE A 385 37.01 -1.11 -8.07
C PHE A 385 38.22 -1.78 -7.41
N MET A 386 38.59 -1.38 -6.18
CA MET A 386 39.68 -2.03 -5.44
C MET A 386 39.37 -3.50 -5.10
N ALA A 387 38.12 -3.86 -4.80
CA ALA A 387 37.73 -5.24 -4.55
C ALA A 387 37.79 -6.10 -5.84
N VAL A 388 37.42 -5.53 -6.98
CA VAL A 388 37.58 -6.16 -8.30
C VAL A 388 39.06 -6.39 -8.62
N ASP A 389 39.91 -5.39 -8.43
CA ASP A 389 41.36 -5.50 -8.67
C ASP A 389 42.03 -6.50 -7.70
N ALA A 390 41.60 -6.51 -6.43
CA ALA A 390 42.08 -7.47 -5.42
C ALA A 390 41.65 -8.92 -5.74
N LEU A 391 40.43 -9.13 -6.23
CA LEU A 391 39.96 -10.45 -6.70
C LEU A 391 40.72 -10.90 -7.96
N GLN A 392 41.09 -9.98 -8.85
CA GLN A 392 41.94 -10.31 -9.99
C GLN A 392 43.39 -10.62 -9.56
N ALA A 393 43.91 -9.92 -8.55
CA ALA A 393 45.21 -10.22 -7.97
C ALA A 393 45.24 -11.61 -7.30
N THR A 394 44.26 -11.96 -6.47
CA THR A 394 44.20 -13.31 -5.87
C THR A 394 43.95 -14.41 -6.88
N GLY A 395 43.19 -14.14 -7.95
CA GLY A 395 43.05 -15.04 -9.10
C GLY A 395 44.35 -15.31 -9.87
N GLN A 396 45.36 -14.44 -9.78
CA GLN A 396 46.68 -14.62 -10.41
C GLN A 396 47.71 -15.37 -9.54
N TYR A 397 47.45 -15.60 -8.25
CA TYR A 397 48.33 -16.38 -7.36
C TYR A 397 47.81 -17.79 -7.03
N GLY A 398 46.77 -18.24 -7.74
CA GLY A 398 46.09 -19.54 -7.52
C GLY A 398 46.47 -20.66 -8.49
N LEU A 399 47.62 -20.60 -9.17
CA LEU A 399 48.07 -21.62 -10.14
C LEU A 399 49.60 -21.86 -10.05
N CYS A 400 50.05 -22.42 -8.92
CA CYS A 400 51.39 -23.00 -8.76
C CYS A 400 51.45 -24.03 -7.60
N VAL A 401 50.70 -25.14 -7.74
CA VAL A 401 51.16 -26.54 -7.52
C VAL A 401 50.33 -27.43 -8.47
#